data_AF-A0A351I1Y5-F1
#
_entry.id   AF-A0A351I1Y5-F1
#
_cell.length_a   1.000
_cell.length_b   1.000
_cell.length_c   1.000
_cell.angle_alpha   90.00
_cell.angle_beta   90.00
_cell.angle_gamma   90.00
#
_symmetry.space_group_name_H-M   'P 1'
#
loop_
_entity.id
_entity.type
_entity.pdbx_description
1 polymer ?
#
loop_
_entity_poly.entity_id
_entity_poly.type
_entity_poly.pdbx_seq_one_letter_code
_entity_poly.pdbx_strand_id
1 'polypeptide(L)'
;MKTLSLAAIVLLLSACQVTTFEKPPIAEAACDRQLVGLWSSIGDDAEEDGEMQLDISSSCSLDVSDRHQGEMRHGEATQLHVGKLGSQAYLWVDSSWAEQRFESDLPPHPGDIYLLRYEVKNDELSLNSTNDKVIAHRIIDDEIPGDTSKIGHDLHNRVTGGPHPALLETPGLFKDEAIRFRRGSGTATP
;
A
#
# COMPACT_ATOMS: atom_id res chain seq x y z
N MET A 1 2.04 -43.72 -25.32
CA MET A 1 1.13 -42.59 -25.05
C MET A 1 1.20 -42.25 -23.57
N LYS A 2 1.93 -41.20 -23.18
CA LYS A 2 1.91 -40.62 -21.82
C LYS A 2 1.92 -39.10 -21.96
N THR A 3 0.75 -38.57 -22.27
CA THR A 3 0.40 -37.14 -22.25
C THR A 3 -0.29 -36.86 -20.92
N LEU A 4 0.40 -36.31 -19.93
CA LEU A 4 -0.18 -35.70 -18.71
C LEU A 4 0.92 -35.10 -17.84
N SER A 5 1.55 -34.00 -18.28
CA SER A 5 2.46 -33.20 -17.43
C SER A 5 2.58 -31.73 -17.91
N LEU A 6 1.47 -31.13 -18.38
CA LEU A 6 1.49 -29.75 -18.90
C LEU A 6 0.42 -28.82 -18.29
N ALA A 7 -0.22 -29.21 -17.19
CA ALA A 7 -1.36 -28.46 -16.63
C ALA A 7 -1.08 -27.77 -15.29
N ALA A 8 0.10 -27.94 -14.67
CA ALA A 8 0.35 -27.44 -13.30
C ALA A 8 1.25 -26.20 -13.21
N ILE A 9 1.80 -25.68 -14.32
CA ILE A 9 2.81 -24.60 -14.29
C ILE A 9 2.21 -23.20 -14.54
N VAL A 10 0.92 -23.07 -14.87
CA VAL A 10 0.31 -21.79 -15.29
C VAL A 10 -0.35 -21.00 -14.14
N LEU A 11 -0.34 -21.51 -12.89
CA LEU A 11 -1.06 -20.90 -11.77
C LEU A 11 -0.22 -20.01 -10.83
N LEU A 12 1.02 -19.68 -11.20
CA LEU A 12 1.93 -18.85 -10.40
C LEU A 12 2.32 -17.53 -11.11
N LEU A 13 1.43 -16.99 -11.94
CA LEU A 13 1.53 -15.58 -12.33
C LEU A 13 1.10 -14.73 -11.13
N SER A 14 2.02 -14.56 -10.18
CA SER A 14 1.99 -13.50 -9.18
C SER A 14 2.09 -12.17 -9.92
N ALA A 15 0.97 -11.74 -10.51
CA ALA A 15 0.86 -10.40 -11.06
C ALA A 15 0.95 -9.44 -9.87
N CYS A 16 2.02 -8.64 -9.81
CA CYS A 16 2.06 -7.46 -8.96
C CYS A 16 0.97 -6.53 -9.50
N GLN A 17 -0.15 -6.47 -8.79
CA GLN A 17 -1.25 -5.58 -9.15
C GLN A 17 -1.13 -4.33 -8.30
N VAL A 18 -1.22 -3.17 -8.93
CA VAL A 18 -0.96 -1.89 -8.27
C VAL A 18 -2.01 -0.87 -8.73
N THR A 19 -2.52 -0.10 -7.78
CA THR A 19 -3.45 1.00 -8.04
C THR A 19 -2.89 2.29 -7.47
N THR A 20 -2.78 3.32 -8.31
CA THR A 20 -2.50 4.70 -7.88
C THR A 20 -3.73 5.58 -8.05
N PHE A 21 -3.75 6.70 -7.32
CA PHE A 21 -4.74 7.75 -7.49
C PHE A 21 -4.03 9.05 -7.86
N GLU A 22 -4.51 9.76 -8.88
CA GLU A 22 -3.98 11.08 -9.26
C GLU A 22 -4.08 12.10 -8.10
N LYS A 23 -5.11 11.96 -7.25
CA LYS A 23 -5.35 12.79 -6.07
C LYS A 23 -5.94 11.96 -4.94
N PRO A 24 -5.72 12.34 -3.68
CA PRO A 24 -6.37 11.66 -2.56
C PRO A 24 -7.90 11.79 -2.70
N PRO A 25 -8.66 10.69 -2.57
CA PRO A 25 -10.11 10.71 -2.72
C PRO A 25 -10.83 11.37 -1.53
N ILE A 26 -10.09 11.76 -0.49
CA ILE A 26 -10.59 12.40 0.74
C ILE A 26 -9.70 13.57 1.14
N ALA A 27 -10.25 14.45 1.98
CA ALA A 27 -9.49 15.56 2.53
C ALA A 27 -8.44 15.09 3.54
N GLU A 28 -7.29 15.76 3.51
CA GLU A 28 -6.22 15.56 4.48
C GLU A 28 -6.63 16.02 5.88
N ALA A 29 -6.22 15.25 6.87
CA ALA A 29 -6.38 15.52 8.28
C ALA A 29 -5.01 15.67 8.96
N ALA A 30 -5.01 16.18 10.19
CA ALA A 30 -3.79 16.19 11.01
C ALA A 30 -3.31 14.76 11.29
N CYS A 31 -2.00 14.62 11.48
CA CYS A 31 -1.35 13.34 11.80
C CYS A 31 -2.07 12.58 12.93
N ASP A 32 -2.41 11.31 12.70
CA ASP A 32 -3.03 10.50 13.74
C ASP A 32 -1.97 10.08 14.76
N ARG A 33 -2.11 10.58 16.00
CA ARG A 33 -1.16 10.29 17.08
C ARG A 33 -1.04 8.81 17.40
N GLN A 34 -2.04 8.00 17.05
CA GLN A 34 -1.96 6.55 17.24
C GLN A 34 -1.00 5.90 16.25
N LEU A 35 -0.69 6.52 15.12
CA LEU A 35 0.30 6.01 14.16
C LEU A 35 1.74 6.31 14.61
N VAL A 36 1.98 7.37 15.37
CA VAL A 36 3.33 7.77 15.80
C VAL A 36 3.99 6.65 16.60
N GLY A 37 5.23 6.31 16.25
CA GLY A 37 5.97 5.20 16.87
C GLY A 37 6.70 4.32 15.87
N LEU A 38 7.47 3.38 16.42
CA LEU A 38 8.08 2.29 15.68
C LEU A 38 7.11 1.11 15.56
N TRP A 39 7.03 0.53 14.38
CA TRP A 39 6.18 -0.62 14.05
C TRP A 39 7.00 -1.68 13.34
N SER A 40 6.88 -2.94 13.74
CA SER A 40 7.57 -4.08 13.11
C SER A 40 6.54 -5.02 12.48
N SER A 41 6.79 -5.50 11.26
CA SER A 41 5.85 -6.38 10.55
C SER A 41 5.58 -7.69 11.31
N ILE A 42 4.37 -8.23 11.15
CA ILE A 42 3.92 -9.49 11.75
C ILE A 42 3.67 -10.48 10.62
N GLY A 43 4.36 -11.62 10.66
CA GLY A 43 4.14 -12.72 9.72
C GLY A 43 5.19 -12.82 8.62
N ASP A 44 6.10 -11.85 8.52
CA ASP A 44 7.34 -12.04 7.78
C ASP A 44 8.30 -12.88 8.65
N ASP A 45 8.91 -13.90 8.07
CA ASP A 45 9.86 -14.75 8.78
C ASP A 45 11.03 -13.87 9.27
N ALA A 46 11.34 -13.91 10.57
CA ALA A 46 12.44 -13.15 11.18
C ALA A 46 13.84 -13.63 10.74
N GLU A 47 13.93 -14.42 9.67
CA GLU A 47 15.18 -14.87 9.06
C GLU A 47 15.68 -13.83 8.02
N GLU A 48 16.77 -14.12 7.32
CA GLU A 48 17.68 -13.15 6.65
C GLU A 48 17.01 -12.10 5.73
N ASP A 49 15.78 -12.30 5.28
CA ASP A 49 14.99 -11.38 4.46
C ASP A 49 13.55 -11.27 4.99
N GLY A 50 13.00 -10.06 5.05
CA GLY A 50 11.54 -9.87 5.14
C GLY A 50 11.02 -9.05 6.33
N GLU A 51 11.80 -8.84 7.39
CA GLU A 51 11.37 -7.95 8.48
C GLU A 51 11.26 -6.51 7.97
N MET A 52 10.06 -5.92 8.00
CA MET A 52 9.82 -4.52 7.68
C MET A 52 9.53 -3.71 8.94
N GLN A 53 10.15 -2.54 9.06
CA GLN A 53 9.92 -1.59 10.14
C GLN A 53 9.44 -0.25 9.58
N LEU A 54 8.45 0.33 10.25
CA LEU A 54 7.95 1.68 9.99
C LEU A 54 8.24 2.55 11.21
N ASP A 55 9.01 3.64 11.06
CA ASP A 55 9.12 4.70 12.07
C ASP A 55 8.28 5.89 11.60
N ILE A 56 7.20 6.19 12.33
CA ILE A 56 6.31 7.30 12.04
C ILE A 56 6.55 8.40 13.07
N SER A 57 7.07 9.53 12.60
CA SER A 57 7.39 10.67 13.45
C SER A 57 6.15 11.47 13.86
N SER A 58 6.32 12.36 14.83
CA SER A 58 5.24 13.26 15.28
C SER A 58 4.79 14.29 14.23
N SER A 59 5.62 14.54 13.21
CA SER A 59 5.30 15.37 12.05
C SER A 59 4.70 14.58 10.88
N CYS A 60 4.33 13.31 11.11
CA CYS A 60 3.86 12.39 10.08
C CYS A 60 4.89 12.14 8.97
N SER A 61 6.18 12.13 9.30
CA SER A 61 7.17 11.57 8.38
C SER A 61 7.24 10.06 8.59
N LEU A 62 7.29 9.30 7.49
CA LEU A 62 7.44 7.86 7.49
C LEU A 62 8.85 7.50 7.02
N ASP A 63 9.59 6.81 7.88
CA ASP A 63 10.79 6.05 7.51
C ASP A 63 10.40 4.57 7.38
N VAL A 64 10.83 3.94 6.28
CA VAL A 64 10.66 2.50 6.06
C VAL A 64 12.03 1.85 5.98
N SER A 65 12.24 0.89 6.88
CA SER A 65 13.43 0.07 6.92
C SER A 65 13.06 -1.39 6.69
N ASP A 66 13.82 -2.11 5.88
CA ASP A 66 13.60 -3.56 5.67
C ASP A 66 14.90 -4.34 5.83
N ARG A 67 14.78 -5.58 6.29
CA ARG A 67 15.91 -6.50 6.38
C ARG A 67 16.11 -7.17 5.01
N HIS A 68 17.29 -6.97 4.44
CA HIS A 68 17.74 -7.63 3.23
C HIS A 68 19.13 -8.22 3.43
N GLN A 69 19.28 -9.52 3.21
CA GLN A 69 20.54 -10.27 3.41
C GLN A 69 21.13 -10.07 4.81
N GLY A 70 20.28 -10.01 5.84
CA GLY A 70 20.65 -9.82 7.24
C GLY A 70 20.97 -8.38 7.64
N GLU A 71 21.09 -7.44 6.70
CA GLU A 71 21.33 -6.02 6.95
C GLU A 71 20.03 -5.21 6.89
N MET A 72 19.90 -4.23 7.79
CA MET A 72 18.79 -3.27 7.72
C MET A 72 19.09 -2.22 6.64
N ARG A 73 18.28 -2.19 5.59
CA ARG A 73 18.28 -1.13 4.59
C ARG A 73 17.32 -0.04 5.02
N HIS A 74 17.83 1.18 5.11
CA HIS A 74 17.03 2.38 5.34
C HIS A 74 16.73 3.07 4.01
N GLY A 75 15.47 3.49 3.82
CA GLY A 75 15.08 4.32 2.69
C GLY A 75 15.15 5.81 3.00
N GLU A 76 14.94 6.65 1.99
CA GLU A 76 14.61 8.05 2.27
C GLU A 76 13.23 8.13 2.93
N ALA A 77 13.09 9.01 3.92
CA ALA A 77 11.80 9.25 4.56
C ALA A 77 10.84 9.98 3.61
N THR A 78 9.54 9.75 3.77
CA THR A 78 8.48 10.43 3.02
C THR A 78 7.49 11.13 3.94
N GLN A 79 6.66 12.00 3.37
CA GLN A 79 5.50 12.52 4.07
C GLN A 79 4.39 11.48 4.05
N LEU A 80 3.93 11.08 5.24
CA LEU A 80 2.71 10.31 5.41
C LEU A 80 1.55 11.27 5.55
N HIS A 81 0.53 11.08 4.73
CA HIS A 81 -0.71 11.83 4.82
C HIS A 81 -1.81 10.94 5.37
N VAL A 82 -2.77 11.54 6.07
CA VAL A 82 -3.89 10.81 6.68
C VAL A 82 -5.21 11.52 6.38
N GLY A 83 -6.28 10.74 6.35
CA GLY A 83 -7.64 11.25 6.19
C GLY A 83 -8.66 10.33 6.84
N LYS A 84 -9.87 10.84 7.08
CA LYS A 84 -10.97 10.08 7.69
C LYS A 84 -12.26 10.28 6.92
N LEU A 85 -13.03 9.20 6.77
CA LEU A 85 -14.39 9.22 6.25
C LEU A 85 -15.28 8.38 7.16
N GLY A 86 -16.19 9.04 7.88
CA GLY A 86 -16.96 8.38 8.94
C GLY A 86 -16.05 7.80 10.03
N SER A 87 -16.17 6.50 10.30
CA SER A 87 -15.32 5.78 11.26
C SER A 87 -14.05 5.20 10.64
N GLN A 88 -13.88 5.28 9.31
CA GLN A 88 -12.76 4.69 8.61
C GLN A 88 -11.61 5.69 8.45
N ALA A 89 -10.39 5.19 8.61
CA ALA A 89 -9.18 5.96 8.48
C ALA A 89 -8.33 5.45 7.31
N TYR A 90 -7.68 6.39 6.63
CA TYR A 90 -6.88 6.13 5.45
C TYR A 90 -5.57 6.88 5.55
N LEU A 91 -4.54 6.32 4.94
CA LEU A 91 -3.25 6.95 4.79
C LEU A 91 -2.79 6.84 3.35
N TRP A 92 -1.93 7.77 2.95
CA TRP A 92 -1.30 7.71 1.64
C TRP A 92 0.09 8.32 1.65
N VAL A 93 0.87 7.89 0.67
CA VAL A 93 2.21 8.37 0.35
C VAL A 93 2.30 8.65 -1.14
N ASP A 94 3.26 9.47 -1.53
CA ASP A 94 3.59 9.70 -2.94
C ASP A 94 4.01 8.39 -3.62
N SER A 95 3.45 8.11 -4.81
CA SER A 95 3.70 6.85 -5.51
C SER A 95 5.11 6.75 -6.05
N SER A 96 5.71 7.87 -6.48
CA SER A 96 7.07 7.90 -7.01
C SER A 96 8.11 7.58 -5.93
N TRP A 97 7.88 8.06 -4.70
CA TRP A 97 8.69 7.67 -3.55
C TRP A 97 8.60 6.15 -3.31
N ALA A 98 7.39 5.59 -3.29
CA ALA A 98 7.21 4.16 -3.01
C ALA A 98 7.80 3.28 -4.13
N GLU A 99 7.62 3.67 -5.39
CA GLU A 99 8.20 2.97 -6.55
C GLU A 99 9.72 2.98 -6.51
N GLN A 100 10.34 4.12 -6.17
CA GLN A 100 11.78 4.20 -5.99
C GLN A 100 12.25 3.34 -4.80
N ARG A 101 11.50 3.36 -3.69
CA ARG A 101 11.85 2.66 -2.45
C ARG A 101 11.80 1.14 -2.59
N PHE A 102 10.86 0.64 -3.39
CA PHE A 102 10.63 -0.80 -3.58
C PHE A 102 11.08 -1.30 -4.96
N GLU A 103 11.94 -0.53 -5.64
CA GLU A 103 12.57 -0.89 -6.92
C GLU A 103 11.54 -1.36 -7.97
N SER A 104 10.43 -0.63 -8.08
CA SER A 104 9.33 -0.92 -9.00
C SER A 104 9.71 -0.57 -10.44
N ASP A 105 9.47 -1.47 -11.39
CA ASP A 105 9.69 -1.25 -12.83
C ASP A 105 8.60 -0.36 -13.49
N LEU A 106 7.70 0.20 -12.69
CA LEU A 106 6.58 0.98 -13.19
C LEU A 106 7.00 2.41 -13.56
N PRO A 107 6.52 2.91 -14.71
CA PRO A 107 6.76 4.30 -15.06
C PRO A 107 6.04 5.19 -14.04
N PRO A 108 6.77 6.08 -13.33
CA PRO A 108 6.16 6.90 -12.30
C PRO A 108 5.21 7.93 -12.92
N HIS A 109 4.12 8.19 -12.21
CA HIS A 109 3.24 9.33 -12.45
C HIS A 109 3.44 10.33 -11.30
N PRO A 110 4.29 11.36 -11.46
CA PRO A 110 4.58 12.28 -10.37
C PRO A 110 3.32 12.95 -9.79
N GLY A 111 3.19 12.91 -8.47
CA GLY A 111 2.04 13.45 -7.73
C GLY A 111 0.88 12.47 -7.54
N ASP A 112 0.91 11.30 -8.19
CA ASP A 112 0.00 10.21 -7.84
C ASP A 112 0.33 9.66 -6.45
N ILE A 113 -0.63 8.99 -5.81
CA ILE A 113 -0.52 8.48 -4.45
C ILE A 113 -0.94 7.01 -4.34
N TYR A 114 -0.31 6.29 -3.42
CA TYR A 114 -0.78 4.99 -2.94
C TYR A 114 -1.67 5.17 -1.72
N LEU A 115 -2.92 4.70 -1.82
CA LEU A 115 -3.91 4.79 -0.75
C LEU A 115 -4.05 3.46 -0.01
N LEU A 116 -3.99 3.49 1.31
CA LEU A 116 -4.31 2.36 2.18
C LEU A 116 -5.40 2.74 3.17
N ARG A 117 -6.25 1.77 3.52
CA ARG A 117 -7.09 1.85 4.72
C ARG A 117 -6.30 1.33 5.90
N TYR A 118 -6.39 1.99 7.06
CA TYR A 118 -5.70 1.52 8.26
C TYR A 118 -6.61 1.45 9.50
N GLU A 119 -6.21 0.59 10.43
CA GLU A 119 -6.75 0.51 11.78
C GLU A 119 -5.60 0.34 12.78
N VAL A 120 -5.66 1.04 13.91
CA VAL A 120 -4.78 0.80 15.05
C VAL A 120 -5.61 0.26 16.21
N LYS A 121 -5.28 -0.94 16.69
CA LYS A 121 -5.98 -1.59 17.80
C LYS A 121 -5.04 -2.49 18.59
N ASN A 122 -5.07 -2.37 19.92
CA ASN A 122 -4.26 -3.19 20.83
C ASN A 122 -2.77 -3.26 20.44
N ASP A 123 -2.17 -2.12 20.10
CA ASP A 123 -0.78 -2.01 19.63
C ASP A 123 -0.47 -2.79 18.33
N GLU A 124 -1.49 -3.05 17.53
CA GLU A 124 -1.37 -3.59 16.17
C GLU A 124 -1.87 -2.55 15.17
N LEU A 125 -1.08 -2.30 14.13
CA LEU A 125 -1.45 -1.52 12.95
C LEU A 125 -1.78 -2.50 11.83
N SER A 126 -2.99 -2.42 11.31
CA SER A 126 -3.41 -3.16 10.12
C SER A 126 -3.53 -2.21 8.94
N LEU A 127 -2.93 -2.57 7.80
CA LEU A 127 -2.98 -1.82 6.54
C LEU A 127 -3.62 -2.69 5.46
N ASN A 128 -4.72 -2.22 4.87
CA ASN A 128 -5.34 -2.85 3.72
C ASN A 128 -5.06 -2.02 2.47
N SER A 129 -4.44 -2.63 1.46
CA SER A 129 -4.31 -2.04 0.13
C SER A 129 -5.61 -2.13 -0.65
N THR A 130 -5.70 -1.37 -1.74
CA THR A 130 -6.81 -1.47 -2.69
C THR A 130 -6.88 -2.85 -3.33
N ASN A 131 -8.09 -3.23 -3.70
CA ASN A 131 -8.37 -4.41 -4.50
C ASN A 131 -8.29 -4.04 -5.98
N ASP A 132 -7.13 -4.28 -6.57
CA ASP A 132 -6.78 -3.83 -7.92
C ASP A 132 -7.72 -4.39 -8.99
N LYS A 133 -8.25 -5.60 -8.80
CA LYS A 133 -9.23 -6.17 -9.74
C LYS A 133 -10.57 -5.44 -9.68
N VAL A 134 -11.03 -5.10 -8.48
CA VAL A 134 -12.27 -4.33 -8.29
C VAL A 134 -12.12 -2.93 -8.88
N ILE A 135 -10.97 -2.28 -8.68
CA ILE A 135 -10.68 -0.99 -9.30
C ILE A 135 -10.67 -1.10 -10.82
N ALA A 136 -9.93 -2.08 -11.37
CA ALA A 136 -9.83 -2.28 -12.82
C ALA A 136 -11.21 -2.46 -13.47
N HIS A 137 -12.08 -3.28 -12.88
CA HIS A 137 -13.44 -3.47 -13.36
C HIS A 137 -14.24 -2.16 -13.35
N ARG A 138 -14.16 -1.37 -12.28
CA ARG A 138 -14.87 -0.08 -12.20
C ARG A 138 -14.41 0.94 -13.23
N ILE A 139 -13.11 0.95 -13.55
CA ILE A 139 -12.57 1.77 -14.63
C ILE A 139 -13.10 1.27 -15.99
N ILE A 140 -13.00 -0.04 -16.24
CA ILE A 140 -13.43 -0.67 -17.50
C ILE A 140 -14.94 -0.50 -17.74
N ASP A 141 -15.73 -0.53 -16.68
CA ASP A 141 -17.19 -0.40 -16.70
C ASP A 141 -17.64 1.08 -16.66
N ASP A 142 -16.71 2.04 -16.82
CA ASP A 142 -16.95 3.49 -16.80
C ASP A 142 -17.61 4.02 -15.50
N GLU A 143 -17.51 3.28 -14.38
CA GLU A 143 -18.06 3.67 -13.09
C GLU A 143 -17.17 4.69 -12.36
N ILE A 144 -15.87 4.67 -12.61
CA ILE A 144 -14.91 5.67 -12.13
C ILE A 144 -13.95 6.09 -13.24
N PRO A 145 -13.53 7.36 -13.26
CA PRO A 145 -12.50 7.83 -14.19
C PRO A 145 -11.13 7.20 -13.86
N GLY A 146 -10.46 6.71 -14.90
CA GLY A 146 -9.13 6.15 -14.77
C GLY A 146 -8.67 5.42 -16.02
N ASP A 147 -7.48 4.84 -15.92
CA ASP A 147 -6.88 4.02 -16.96
C ASP A 147 -6.40 2.70 -16.36
N THR A 148 -6.64 1.61 -17.09
CA THR A 148 -6.12 0.29 -16.75
C THR A 148 -5.11 -0.12 -17.82
N SER A 149 -3.88 -0.42 -17.42
CA SER A 149 -2.82 -0.84 -18.33
C SER A 149 -2.15 -2.14 -17.83
N LYS A 150 -1.52 -2.85 -18.77
CA LYS A 150 -0.75 -4.05 -18.47
C LYS A 150 0.70 -3.80 -18.87
N ILE A 151 1.61 -3.89 -17.90
CA ILE A 151 3.05 -3.76 -18.14
C ILE A 151 3.68 -5.11 -17.77
N GLY A 152 4.24 -5.80 -18.76
CA GLY A 152 4.69 -7.18 -18.57
C GLY A 152 3.55 -8.11 -18.14
N HIS A 153 3.63 -8.64 -16.92
CA HIS A 153 2.62 -9.51 -16.32
C HIS A 153 1.69 -8.81 -15.33
N ASP A 154 1.92 -7.51 -15.12
CA ASP A 154 1.37 -6.74 -14.01
C ASP A 154 0.21 -5.85 -14.47
N LEU A 155 -0.77 -5.69 -13.58
CA LEU A 155 -1.96 -4.89 -13.82
C LEU A 155 -1.82 -3.57 -13.08
N HIS A 156 -1.88 -2.46 -13.81
CA HIS A 156 -1.77 -1.13 -13.27
C HIS A 156 -3.05 -0.37 -13.49
N ASN A 157 -3.62 0.12 -12.39
CA ASN A 157 -4.76 1.00 -12.43
C ASN A 157 -4.32 2.38 -11.99
N ARG A 158 -4.69 3.40 -12.76
CA ARG A 158 -4.53 4.80 -12.38
C ARG A 158 -5.91 5.42 -12.30
N VAL A 159 -6.39 5.69 -11.09
CA VAL A 159 -7.66 6.40 -10.88
C VAL A 159 -7.40 7.90 -11.06
N THR A 160 -8.13 8.55 -11.96
CA THR A 160 -7.93 9.97 -12.31
C THR A 160 -9.06 10.85 -11.82
N GLY A 161 -8.89 12.18 -11.89
CA GLY A 161 -9.95 13.14 -11.62
C GLY A 161 -9.92 13.76 -10.21
N GLY A 162 -11.11 14.12 -9.71
CA GLY A 162 -11.29 14.87 -8.47
C GLY A 162 -11.40 13.98 -7.23
N PRO A 163 -11.59 14.56 -6.02
CA PRO A 163 -11.88 13.76 -4.85
C PRO A 163 -13.22 13.04 -5.03
N HIS A 164 -13.19 11.71 -4.91
CA HIS A 164 -14.37 10.84 -4.96
C HIS A 164 -14.54 10.06 -3.63
N PRO A 165 -14.94 10.71 -2.52
CA PRO A 165 -15.03 10.04 -1.21
C PRO A 165 -15.96 8.81 -1.21
N ALA A 166 -17.05 8.87 -1.99
CA ALA A 166 -18.00 7.76 -2.13
C ALA A 166 -17.36 6.49 -2.70
N LEU A 167 -16.25 6.60 -3.44
CA LEU A 167 -15.49 5.44 -3.89
C LEU A 167 -15.02 4.61 -2.69
N LEU A 168 -14.58 5.26 -1.61
CA LEU A 168 -14.04 4.58 -0.42
C LEU A 168 -15.05 3.77 0.37
N GLU A 169 -16.34 4.02 0.16
CA GLU A 169 -17.45 3.29 0.77
C GLU A 169 -17.86 2.06 -0.05
N THR A 170 -17.23 1.88 -1.21
CA THR A 170 -17.50 0.76 -2.10
C THR A 170 -17.16 -0.59 -1.44
N PRO A 171 -18.10 -1.54 -1.42
CA PRO A 171 -17.83 -2.89 -0.93
C PRO A 171 -16.70 -3.56 -1.70
N GLY A 172 -15.72 -4.12 -0.97
CA GLY A 172 -14.59 -4.85 -1.54
C GLY A 172 -13.54 -3.98 -2.24
N LEU A 173 -13.61 -2.64 -2.14
CA LEU A 173 -12.59 -1.75 -2.70
C LEU A 173 -11.20 -1.97 -2.10
N PHE A 174 -11.14 -2.37 -0.82
CA PHE A 174 -9.92 -2.74 -0.14
C PHE A 174 -9.88 -4.26 0.04
N LYS A 175 -8.67 -4.83 -0.04
CA LYS A 175 -8.46 -6.25 0.24
C LYS A 175 -8.81 -6.54 1.71
N ASP A 176 -9.42 -7.69 1.98
CA ASP A 176 -9.72 -8.12 3.36
C ASP A 176 -8.44 -8.53 4.10
N GLU A 177 -7.44 -9.00 3.36
CA GLU A 177 -6.11 -9.29 3.88
C GLU A 177 -5.37 -7.98 4.20
N ALA A 178 -4.86 -7.89 5.42
CA ALA A 178 -4.09 -6.75 5.90
C ALA A 178 -2.62 -7.14 6.09
N ILE A 179 -1.73 -6.22 5.71
CA ILE A 179 -0.36 -6.21 6.23
C ILE A 179 -0.46 -5.73 7.66
N ARG A 180 0.18 -6.43 8.59
CA ARG A 180 0.05 -6.16 10.02
C ARG A 180 1.41 -5.83 10.61
N PHE A 181 1.40 -4.87 11.53
CA PHE A 181 2.57 -4.47 12.27
C PHE A 181 2.26 -4.43 13.76
N ARG A 182 3.23 -4.81 14.58
CA ARG A 182 3.18 -4.66 16.04
C ARG A 182 3.96 -3.43 16.44
N ARG A 183 3.44 -2.66 17.38
CA ARG A 183 4.17 -1.55 17.97
C ARG A 183 5.44 -2.08 18.65
N GLY A 184 6.58 -1.54 18.24
CA GLY A 184 7.87 -1.78 18.89
C GLY A 184 7.97 -1.03 20.21
N SER A 185 8.88 -1.49 21.08
CA SER A 185 9.22 -0.81 22.33
C SER A 185 10.18 0.38 22.15
N GLY A 186 10.59 0.68 20.91
CA GLY A 186 11.42 1.83 20.57
C GLY A 186 10.63 3.15 20.55
N THR A 187 11.24 4.22 21.05
CA THR A 187 10.69 5.57 20.93
C THR A 187 10.92 6.08 19.50
N ALA A 188 9.87 6.59 18.84
CA ALA A 188 9.98 7.25 17.54
C ALA A 188 11.10 8.31 17.57
N THR A 189 11.84 8.41 16.47
CA THR A 189 12.87 9.45 16.33
C THR A 189 12.17 10.82 16.35
N PRO A 190 12.64 11.79 17.18
CA PRO A 190 11.97 13.08 17.37
C PRO A 190 11.89 13.93 16.10
#